data_AF-A0A521QNL3-F1
#
_entry.id   AF-A0A521QNL3-F1
#
_cell.length_a   1.000
_cell.length_b   1.000
_cell.length_c   1.000
_cell.angle_alpha   90.00
_cell.angle_beta   90.00
_cell.angle_gamma   90.00
#
_symmetry.space_group_name_H-M   'P 1'
#
loop_
_entity.id
_entity.type
_entity.pdbx_description
1 polymer ?
#
loop_
_entity_poly.entity_id
_entity_poly.type
_entity_poly.pdbx_seq_one_letter_code
_entity_poly.pdbx_strand_id
1 'polypeptide(L)'
;MAEERRSRPQSRAKVKRAAAARARRLASALNPEEDRERLLDYAKKLDAEADALDRQDPVSTHKQEQAQQQEAVQAPPEGEPKG
;
A
#
# COMPACT_ATOMS: atom_id res chain seq x y z
N MET A 1 -13.97 3.40 25.89
CA MET A 1 -14.07 3.23 24.42
C MET A 1 -12.87 3.91 23.78
N ALA A 2 -11.76 3.20 23.58
CA ALA A 2 -10.48 3.82 23.21
C ALA A 2 -9.66 2.95 22.24
N GLU A 3 -10.26 2.44 21.16
CA GLU A 3 -9.53 1.66 20.14
C GLU A 3 -9.87 2.00 18.68
N GLU A 4 -10.62 3.08 18.41
CA GLU A 4 -11.15 3.36 17.06
C GLU A 4 -10.24 4.22 16.16
N ARG A 5 -9.00 4.50 16.57
CA ARG A 5 -8.16 5.49 15.86
C ARG A 5 -6.95 4.92 15.11
N ARG A 6 -6.54 3.68 15.37
CA ARG A 6 -5.34 3.07 14.75
C ARG A 6 -5.60 2.36 13.42
N SER A 7 -6.85 2.11 13.03
CA SER A 7 -7.23 1.42 11.77
C SER A 7 -7.49 2.36 10.58
N ARG A 8 -7.20 3.66 10.72
CA ARG A 8 -7.67 4.71 9.79
C ARG A 8 -6.93 4.78 8.45
N PRO A 9 -5.60 4.59 8.35
CA PRO A 9 -4.88 4.69 7.06
C PRO A 9 -5.30 3.58 6.09
N GLN A 10 -5.30 2.33 6.54
CA GLN A 10 -5.72 1.17 5.72
C GLN A 10 -7.20 1.21 5.35
N SER A 11 -8.06 1.76 6.22
CA SER A 11 -9.48 2.00 5.89
C SER A 11 -9.61 3.01 4.75
N ARG A 12 -8.82 4.09 4.76
CA ARG A 12 -8.84 5.12 3.71
C ARG A 12 -8.29 4.61 2.37
N ALA A 13 -7.18 3.89 2.35
CA ALA A 13 -6.63 3.29 1.14
C ALA A 13 -7.60 2.29 0.50
N LYS A 14 -8.25 1.44 1.30
CA LYS A 14 -9.31 0.52 0.82
C LYS A 14 -10.50 1.27 0.23
N VAL A 15 -10.97 2.34 0.88
CA VAL A 15 -12.06 3.19 0.36
C VAL A 15 -11.67 3.85 -0.96
N LYS A 16 -10.44 4.35 -1.08
CA LYS A 16 -9.89 4.94 -2.32
C LYS A 16 -9.85 3.92 -3.47
N ARG A 17 -9.31 2.71 -3.24
CA ARG A 17 -9.31 1.62 -4.23
C ARG A 17 -10.72 1.20 -4.65
N ALA A 18 -11.66 1.13 -3.69
CA ALA A 18 -13.05 0.82 -3.99
C ALA A 18 -13.72 1.91 -4.86
N ALA A 19 -13.42 3.18 -4.60
CA ALA A 19 -13.87 4.30 -5.42
C ALA A 19 -13.26 4.28 -6.83
N ALA A 20 -11.97 3.95 -6.96
CA ALA A 20 -11.30 3.78 -8.25
C ALA A 20 -11.94 2.66 -9.09
N ALA A 21 -12.22 1.51 -8.46
CA ALA A 21 -12.90 0.40 -9.10
C ALA A 21 -14.31 0.77 -9.58
N ARG A 22 -15.07 1.55 -8.78
CA ARG A 22 -16.38 2.08 -9.21
C ARG A 22 -16.25 3.04 -10.38
N ALA A 23 -15.28 3.96 -10.36
CA ALA A 23 -15.05 4.90 -11.44
C ALA A 23 -14.71 4.18 -12.77
N ARG A 24 -13.89 3.12 -12.74
CA ARG A 24 -13.60 2.27 -13.91
C ARG A 24 -14.85 1.56 -14.45
N ARG A 25 -15.68 1.01 -13.56
CA ARG A 25 -16.95 0.38 -13.95
C ARG A 25 -17.89 1.39 -14.60
N LEU A 26 -18.00 2.59 -14.03
CA LEU A 26 -18.81 3.67 -14.61
C LEU A 26 -18.27 4.09 -15.98
N ALA A 27 -16.94 4.25 -16.11
CA ALA A 27 -16.27 4.56 -17.36
C ALA A 27 -16.53 3.50 -18.45
N SER A 28 -16.63 2.23 -18.08
CA SER A 28 -16.94 1.15 -19.02
C SER A 28 -18.39 1.14 -19.53
N ALA A 29 -19.30 1.80 -18.82
CA ALA A 29 -20.70 1.90 -19.17
C ALA A 29 -21.07 3.22 -19.86
N LEU A 30 -20.11 4.14 -20.03
CA LEU A 30 -20.31 5.44 -20.65
C LEU A 30 -19.94 5.45 -22.13
N ASN A 31 -20.82 6.05 -22.93
CA ASN A 31 -20.63 6.23 -24.37
C ASN A 31 -19.83 7.48 -24.77
N PRO A 32 -19.96 8.63 -24.08
CA PRO A 32 -19.10 9.77 -24.37
C PRO A 32 -17.65 9.43 -24.01
N GLU A 33 -16.76 9.50 -24.98
CA GLU A 33 -15.34 9.19 -24.80
C GLU A 33 -14.69 10.13 -23.77
N GLU A 34 -15.09 11.41 -23.78
CA GLU A 34 -14.59 12.43 -22.84
C GLU A 34 -14.93 12.10 -21.37
N ASP A 35 -16.16 11.70 -21.06
CA ASP A 35 -16.57 11.35 -19.69
C ASP A 35 -15.90 10.05 -19.23
N ARG A 36 -15.72 9.10 -20.16
CA ARG A 36 -14.96 7.87 -19.92
C ARG A 36 -13.51 8.19 -19.56
N GLU A 37 -12.84 9.04 -20.33
CA GLU A 37 -11.45 9.45 -20.06
C GLU A 37 -11.31 10.16 -18.71
N ARG A 38 -12.22 11.10 -18.41
CA ARG A 38 -12.24 11.82 -17.12
C ARG A 38 -12.37 10.85 -15.93
N LEU A 39 -13.22 9.83 -16.05
CA LEU A 39 -13.39 8.81 -15.00
C LEU A 39 -12.20 7.87 -14.88
N LEU A 40 -11.55 7.52 -16.00
CA LEU A 40 -10.32 6.72 -15.98
C LEU A 40 -9.16 7.50 -15.34
N ASP A 41 -9.03 8.79 -15.64
CA ASP A 41 -8.06 9.67 -14.98
C ASP A 41 -8.34 9.80 -13.49
N TYR A 42 -9.61 10.00 -13.11
CA TYR A 42 -10.02 10.04 -11.71
C TYR A 42 -9.71 8.72 -10.98
N ALA A 43 -9.97 7.57 -11.62
CA ALA A 43 -9.62 6.27 -11.05
C ALA A 43 -8.11 6.11 -10.83
N LYS A 44 -7.27 6.58 -11.77
CA LYS A 44 -5.81 6.55 -11.64
C LYS A 44 -5.33 7.40 -10.45
N LYS A 45 -5.90 8.60 -10.28
CA LYS A 45 -5.59 9.48 -9.14
C LYS A 45 -5.94 8.81 -7.80
N LEU A 46 -7.13 8.19 -7.72
CA LEU A 46 -7.55 7.49 -6.51
C LEU A 46 -6.65 6.30 -6.14
N ASP A 47 -6.20 5.52 -7.12
CA ASP A 47 -5.26 4.42 -6.87
C ASP A 47 -3.89 4.95 -6.42
N ALA A 48 -3.37 6.00 -7.05
CA ALA A 48 -2.12 6.64 -6.64
C ALA A 48 -2.19 7.18 -5.19
N GLU A 49 -3.31 7.79 -4.81
CA GLU A 49 -3.55 8.24 -3.44
C GLU A 49 -3.68 7.06 -2.46
N ALA A 50 -4.30 5.96 -2.86
CA ALA A 50 -4.38 4.75 -2.04
C ALA A 50 -2.97 4.16 -1.79
N ASP A 51 -2.15 4.09 -2.83
CA ASP A 51 -0.78 3.59 -2.75
C ASP A 51 0.11 4.51 -1.90
N ALA A 52 -0.07 5.82 -1.99
CA ALA A 52 0.62 6.78 -1.12
C ALA A 52 0.22 6.58 0.36
N LEU A 53 -1.05 6.32 0.64
CA LEU A 53 -1.54 6.04 1.99
C LEU A 53 -1.02 4.70 2.54
N ASP A 54 -0.94 3.66 1.69
CA ASP A 54 -0.37 2.36 2.06
C ASP A 54 1.14 2.48 2.37
N ARG A 55 1.88 3.30 1.62
CA ARG A 55 3.32 3.56 1.86
C ARG A 55 3.58 4.42 3.10
N GLN A 56 2.65 5.27 3.46
CA GLN A 56 2.70 6.08 4.68
C GLN A 56 2.31 5.29 5.93
N ASP A 57 1.94 4.02 5.82
CA ASP A 57 1.66 3.15 6.97
C ASP A 57 3.01 2.63 7.56
N PRO A 58 3.47 3.17 8.70
CA PRO A 58 4.77 2.82 9.26
C PRO A 58 4.84 1.38 9.79
N VAL A 59 3.70 0.67 9.90
CA VAL A 59 3.67 -0.70 10.45
C VAL A 59 4.27 -1.71 9.47
N SER A 60 4.16 -1.48 8.16
CA SER A 60 4.74 -2.38 7.14
C SER A 60 6.25 -2.21 7.02
N THR A 61 6.74 -0.97 7.10
CA THR A 61 8.18 -0.66 7.06
C THR A 61 8.91 -1.19 8.29
N HIS A 62 8.29 -1.09 9.48
CA HIS A 62 8.91 -1.56 10.72
C HIS A 62 9.06 -3.10 10.77
N LYS A 63 8.14 -3.84 10.13
CA LYS A 63 8.23 -5.31 10.00
C LYS A 63 9.30 -5.74 9.00
N GLN A 64 9.48 -5.01 7.89
CA GLN A 64 10.52 -5.33 6.92
C GLN A 64 11.93 -5.07 7.47
N GLU A 65 12.11 -3.99 8.22
CA GLU A 65 13.42 -3.68 8.82
C GLU A 65 13.78 -4.66 9.95
N GLN A 66 12.81 -5.16 10.72
CA GLN A 66 13.05 -6.23 11.70
C GLN A 66 13.39 -7.57 11.05
N ALA A 67 12.80 -7.91 9.90
CA ALA A 67 13.11 -9.16 9.20
C ALA A 67 14.56 -9.19 8.68
N GLN A 68 15.08 -8.08 8.16
CA GLN A 68 16.47 -8.01 7.71
C GLN A 68 17.50 -8.04 8.85
N GLN A 69 17.17 -7.51 10.02
CA GLN A 69 18.10 -7.55 11.16
C GLN A 69 18.18 -8.93 11.83
N GLN A 70 17.17 -9.79 11.70
CA GLN A 70 17.24 -11.15 12.24
C GLN A 70 18.03 -12.13 11.36
N GLU A 71 18.12 -11.89 10.06
CA GLU A 71 18.93 -12.74 9.16
C GLU A 71 20.44 -12.45 9.29
N ALA A 72 20.82 -11.25 9.72
CA ALA A 72 22.21 -10.85 9.93
C ALA A 72 22.88 -11.46 11.19
N VAL A 73 22.13 -12.04 12.12
CA VAL A 73 22.66 -12.60 13.39
C VAL A 73 22.84 -14.12 13.32
N GLN A 74 22.50 -14.77 12.21
CA GLN A 74 22.61 -16.22 12.04
C GLN A 74 23.78 -16.69 11.15
N ALA A 75 24.74 -15.81 10.84
CA ALA A 75 26.02 -16.29 10.30
C ALA A 75 26.87 -16.86 11.47
N PRO A 76 27.19 -18.17 11.49
CA PRO A 76 28.08 -18.72 12.51
C PRO A 76 29.48 -18.11 12.36
N PRO A 77 30.23 -17.88 13.45
CA PRO A 77 31.62 -17.44 13.35
C PRO A 77 32.45 -18.56 12.71
N GLU A 78 32.88 -18.34 11.47
CA GLU A 78 33.89 -19.17 10.82
C GLU A 78 35.21 -19.05 11.58
N GLY A 79 35.81 -20.20 11.87
CA GLY A 79 36.76 -20.42 12.94
C GLY A 79 38.12 -19.72 12.81
N GLU A 80 38.68 -19.42 13.99
CA GLU A 80 40.13 -19.33 14.18
C GLU A 80 40.72 -20.75 14.29
N PRO A 81 41.75 -21.10 13.50
CA PRO A 81 42.76 -22.02 13.96
C PRO A 81 44.03 -21.23 14.31
N LYS A 82 44.38 -21.24 15.60
CA LYS A 82 45.73 -20.90 16.05
C LYS A 82 46.71 -21.90 15.45
N GLY A 83 47.75 -21.39 14.80
CA GLY A 83 48.98 -22.08 14.41
C GLY A 83 50.14 -21.10 14.49
#